data_AF-A0A1D1UFU4-F1
#
_entry.id   AF-A0A1D1UFU4-F1
#
_cell.length_a   1.000
_cell.length_b   1.000
_cell.length_c   1.000
_cell.angle_alpha   90.00
_cell.angle_beta   90.00
_cell.angle_gamma   90.00
#
_symmetry.space_group_name_H-M   'P 1'
#
loop_
_entity.id
_entity.type
_entity.pdbx_description
1 polymer ?
#
loop_
_entity_poly.entity_id
_entity_poly.type
_entity_poly.pdbx_seq_one_letter_code
_entity_poly.pdbx_strand_id
1 'polypeptide(L)'
;MPTACRNAYIVQKSGGAHECEDRSHLYCWHQCMLENSSVEGGLVTEDCACNADFGQNITELSLPWQCYNPDGRDCSWYRDCLERKHPCSGDHASYAIDYGEKFCLMYNDRFELFSAEAQQWIDGVRKCLQVALVPLIRPYYSGSCEDIKRQAFASHAPCYLRPGYGAPSICGLSCSDWMTAFWTVKGSLVTDFFGTLTGMVKVARGCAGYALECGWRSYKNTVSLALRFF
;
A
#
# COMPACT_ATOMS: atom_id res chain seq x y z
N MET A 1 -19.00 -16.33 -0.07
CA MET A 1 -19.65 -15.13 0.52
C MET A 1 -19.36 -13.95 -0.39
N PRO A 2 -20.36 -13.30 -1.05
CA PRO A 2 -20.04 -12.31 -2.07
C PRO A 2 -19.74 -10.96 -1.43
N THR A 3 -18.48 -10.58 -1.39
CA THR A 3 -18.05 -9.29 -0.87
C THR A 3 -18.35 -8.21 -1.90
N ALA A 4 -19.37 -7.38 -1.67
CA ALA A 4 -19.59 -6.18 -2.48
C ALA A 4 -18.35 -5.28 -2.38
N CYS A 5 -17.69 -5.02 -3.50
CA CYS A 5 -16.49 -4.17 -3.52
C CYS A 5 -16.81 -2.82 -4.11
N ARG A 6 -16.26 -1.75 -3.51
CA ARG A 6 -16.45 -0.38 -4.00
C ARG A 6 -15.83 -0.28 -5.41
N ASN A 7 -16.50 0.41 -6.34
CA ASN A 7 -16.00 0.59 -7.71
C ASN A 7 -14.54 1.08 -7.74
N ALA A 8 -14.23 2.04 -6.87
CA ALA A 8 -12.89 2.62 -6.72
C ALA A 8 -11.81 1.57 -6.35
N TYR A 9 -12.16 0.54 -5.58
CA TYR A 9 -11.23 -0.54 -5.23
C TYR A 9 -10.93 -1.42 -6.46
N ILE A 10 -11.96 -1.74 -7.24
CA ILE A 10 -11.89 -2.61 -8.42
C ILE A 10 -11.07 -1.96 -9.54
N VAL A 11 -11.34 -0.68 -9.82
CA VAL A 11 -10.59 0.14 -10.78
C VAL A 11 -9.11 0.18 -10.41
N GLN A 12 -8.79 0.31 -9.11
CA GLN A 12 -7.40 0.34 -8.67
C GLN A 12 -6.70 -1.01 -8.83
N LYS A 13 -7.30 -2.10 -8.33
CA LYS A 13 -6.69 -3.44 -8.38
C LYS A 13 -6.44 -3.92 -9.81
N SER A 14 -7.37 -3.61 -10.70
CA SER A 14 -7.28 -3.95 -12.12
C SER A 14 -6.35 -3.03 -12.93
N GLY A 15 -5.81 -1.96 -12.33
CA GLY A 15 -5.08 -0.94 -13.07
C GLY A 15 -5.93 -0.22 -14.13
N GLY A 16 -7.25 -0.14 -13.90
CA GLY A 16 -8.23 0.44 -14.82
C GLY A 16 -8.85 -0.55 -15.81
N ALA A 17 -8.47 -1.84 -15.76
CA ALA A 17 -9.04 -2.85 -16.66
C ALA A 17 -10.47 -3.27 -16.28
N HIS A 18 -10.90 -3.02 -15.04
CA HIS A 18 -12.21 -3.40 -14.53
C HIS A 18 -12.86 -2.24 -13.77
N GLU A 19 -14.15 -2.05 -13.99
CA GLU A 19 -15.02 -1.12 -13.26
C GLU A 19 -16.41 -1.76 -13.08
N CYS A 20 -17.25 -1.14 -12.27
CA CYS A 20 -18.66 -1.53 -12.18
C CYS A 20 -19.35 -1.32 -13.53
N GLU A 21 -20.09 -2.35 -13.96
CA GLU A 21 -20.89 -2.31 -15.19
C GLU A 21 -21.88 -1.14 -15.19
N ASP A 22 -22.58 -0.93 -14.06
CA ASP A 22 -23.32 0.30 -13.80
C ASP A 22 -22.43 1.33 -13.11
N ARG A 23 -22.13 2.43 -13.82
CA ARG A 23 -21.30 3.53 -13.33
C ARG A 23 -21.98 4.40 -12.27
N SER A 24 -23.28 4.28 -12.09
CA SER A 24 -24.02 4.95 -11.02
C SER A 24 -23.87 4.23 -9.68
N HIS A 25 -23.44 2.97 -9.68
CA HIS A 25 -23.30 2.17 -8.48
C HIS A 25 -21.95 2.41 -7.79
N LEU A 26 -22.01 2.67 -6.47
CA LEU A 26 -20.82 2.84 -5.62
C LEU A 26 -20.10 1.50 -5.39
N TYR A 27 -20.80 0.37 -5.54
CA TYR A 27 -20.34 -1.00 -5.27
C TYR A 27 -20.76 -1.94 -6.40
N CYS A 28 -19.93 -2.93 -6.74
CA CYS A 28 -20.28 -3.98 -7.69
C CYS A 28 -19.55 -5.30 -7.41
N TRP A 29 -19.98 -6.33 -8.14
CA TRP A 29 -19.75 -7.75 -7.86
C TRP A 29 -18.45 -8.34 -8.41
N HIS A 30 -17.44 -7.52 -8.71
CA HIS A 30 -16.21 -8.00 -9.36
C HIS A 30 -15.37 -8.95 -8.48
N GLN A 31 -15.39 -8.73 -7.16
CA GLN A 31 -14.48 -9.43 -6.27
C GLN A 31 -14.96 -10.84 -5.89
N CYS A 32 -16.26 -11.14 -5.89
CA CYS A 32 -16.73 -12.48 -5.51
C CYS A 32 -16.28 -13.59 -6.47
N MET A 33 -16.36 -13.37 -7.79
CA MET A 33 -16.01 -14.42 -8.77
C MET A 33 -14.51 -14.76 -8.73
N LEU A 34 -13.67 -13.75 -8.50
CA LEU A 34 -12.26 -13.94 -8.27
C LEU A 34 -11.99 -14.62 -6.91
N GLU A 35 -12.68 -14.20 -5.85
CA GLU A 35 -12.47 -14.69 -4.48
C GLU A 35 -13.01 -16.10 -4.21
N ASN A 36 -14.12 -16.50 -4.84
CA ASN A 36 -14.78 -17.77 -4.58
C ASN A 36 -14.48 -18.84 -5.63
N SER A 37 -14.08 -18.42 -6.83
CA SER A 37 -13.97 -19.31 -7.99
C SER A 37 -12.75 -19.09 -8.88
N SER A 38 -11.92 -18.06 -8.60
CA SER A 38 -10.72 -17.75 -9.41
C SER A 38 -10.99 -17.58 -10.91
N VAL A 39 -12.19 -17.08 -11.27
CA VAL A 39 -12.57 -16.81 -12.66
C VAL A 39 -12.89 -15.33 -12.86
N GLU A 40 -12.53 -14.82 -14.03
CA GLU A 40 -12.78 -13.44 -14.44
C GLU A 40 -14.19 -13.23 -15.05
N GLY A 41 -14.93 -14.32 -15.34
CA GLY A 41 -16.32 -14.31 -15.82
C GLY A 41 -16.89 -15.71 -16.09
N GLY A 42 -18.22 -15.86 -16.20
CA GLY A 42 -18.90 -17.13 -16.49
C GLY A 42 -20.16 -17.39 -15.64
N LEU A 43 -20.62 -18.65 -15.62
CA LEU A 43 -21.85 -19.11 -14.91
C LEU A 43 -21.82 -18.94 -13.38
N VAL A 44 -20.70 -18.51 -12.80
CA VAL A 44 -20.53 -18.30 -11.34
C VAL A 44 -21.18 -16.99 -10.85
N THR A 45 -21.86 -16.28 -11.75
CA THR A 45 -22.59 -15.04 -11.48
C THR A 45 -23.76 -15.24 -10.53
N GLU A 46 -24.43 -16.40 -10.56
CA GLU A 46 -25.55 -16.73 -9.67
C GLU A 46 -25.08 -17.05 -8.23
N ASP A 47 -23.95 -17.75 -8.07
CA ASP A 47 -23.33 -18.04 -6.77
C ASP A 47 -22.72 -16.80 -6.09
N CYS A 48 -22.43 -15.78 -6.90
CA CYS A 48 -21.85 -14.51 -6.49
C CYS A 48 -22.83 -13.33 -6.48
N ALA A 49 -24.13 -13.60 -6.67
CA ALA A 49 -25.17 -12.61 -6.52
C ALA A 49 -25.41 -12.32 -5.03
N CYS A 50 -25.19 -11.09 -4.56
CA CYS A 50 -25.84 -10.69 -3.31
C CYS A 50 -27.23 -10.18 -3.58
N ASN A 51 -28.15 -10.63 -2.74
CA ASN A 51 -29.38 -9.92 -2.48
C ASN A 51 -29.06 -8.71 -1.57
N ALA A 52 -29.57 -7.53 -1.93
CA ALA A 52 -29.36 -6.27 -1.21
C ALA A 52 -29.87 -6.29 0.25
N ASP A 53 -30.69 -7.28 0.60
CA ASP A 53 -31.23 -7.49 1.95
C ASP A 53 -30.29 -8.24 2.92
N PHE A 54 -29.15 -8.76 2.47
CA PHE A 54 -28.19 -9.50 3.33
C PHE A 54 -27.30 -8.60 4.22
N GLY A 55 -27.68 -7.35 4.43
CA GLY A 55 -26.98 -6.41 5.31
C GLY A 55 -27.29 -6.55 6.80
N GLN A 56 -28.10 -7.53 7.24
CA GLN A 56 -28.65 -7.50 8.61
C GLN A 56 -28.29 -8.67 9.54
N ASN A 57 -27.53 -9.69 9.11
CA ASN A 57 -27.00 -10.70 10.04
C ASN A 57 -25.59 -11.14 9.66
N ILE A 58 -24.62 -10.24 9.85
CA ILE A 58 -23.19 -10.54 9.75
C ILE A 58 -22.72 -11.12 11.09
N THR A 59 -23.10 -12.35 11.37
CA THR A 59 -22.36 -13.19 12.32
C THR A 59 -21.29 -13.95 11.52
N GLU A 60 -20.02 -13.73 11.86
CA GLU A 60 -18.80 -14.39 11.33
C GLU A 60 -17.97 -13.71 10.21
N LEU A 61 -17.79 -12.39 10.24
CA LEU A 61 -16.49 -11.84 9.81
C LEU A 61 -15.56 -11.82 11.03
N SER A 62 -14.43 -12.53 10.96
CA SER A 62 -13.41 -12.52 12.03
C SER A 62 -12.71 -11.16 12.19
N LEU A 63 -12.92 -10.24 11.24
CA LEU A 63 -12.35 -8.90 11.21
C LEU A 63 -13.42 -7.84 10.87
N PRO A 64 -13.33 -6.62 11.41
CA PRO A 64 -14.19 -5.50 11.04
C PRO A 64 -14.15 -5.17 9.54
N TRP A 65 -15.24 -4.61 9.00
CA TRP A 65 -15.34 -4.29 7.56
C TRP A 65 -14.24 -3.32 7.08
N GLN A 66 -13.77 -2.43 7.96
CA GLN A 66 -12.70 -1.46 7.70
C GLN A 66 -11.39 -2.14 7.31
N CYS A 67 -11.15 -3.37 7.77
CA CYS A 67 -9.98 -4.14 7.39
C CYS A 67 -9.94 -4.42 5.89
N TYR A 68 -11.10 -4.59 5.26
CA TYR A 68 -11.23 -4.90 3.85
C TYR A 68 -11.34 -3.67 2.96
N ASN A 69 -11.47 -2.49 3.54
CA ASN A 69 -11.49 -1.20 2.84
C ASN A 69 -10.66 -0.17 3.63
N PRO A 70 -9.31 -0.34 3.67
CA PRO A 70 -8.43 0.57 4.38
C PRO A 70 -8.49 1.99 3.80
N ASP A 71 -8.43 2.99 4.68
CA ASP A 71 -8.37 4.40 4.26
C ASP A 71 -6.94 4.84 3.87
N GLY A 72 -5.91 4.09 4.26
CA GLY A 72 -4.49 4.38 4.04
C GLY A 72 -3.81 5.22 5.12
N ARG A 73 -4.56 5.97 5.91
CA ARG A 73 -4.04 6.88 6.94
C ARG A 73 -4.03 6.25 8.33
N ASP A 74 -4.92 5.29 8.59
CA ASP A 74 -4.89 4.55 9.83
C ASP A 74 -3.75 3.52 9.84
N CYS A 75 -2.66 3.84 10.54
CA CYS A 75 -1.54 2.91 10.70
C CYS A 75 -1.88 1.69 11.57
N SER A 76 -2.92 1.79 12.42
CA SER A 76 -3.34 0.68 13.27
C SER A 76 -3.90 -0.49 12.47
N TRP A 77 -4.28 -0.28 11.19
CA TRP A 77 -4.70 -1.34 10.27
C TRP A 77 -3.70 -2.51 10.22
N TYR A 78 -2.40 -2.25 10.29
CA TYR A 78 -1.40 -3.30 10.29
C TYR A 78 -1.55 -4.23 11.50
N ARG A 79 -1.75 -3.67 12.70
CA ARG A 79 -1.98 -4.44 13.93
C ARG A 79 -3.38 -5.03 14.00
N ASP A 80 -4.39 -4.21 13.76
CA ASP A 80 -5.78 -4.54 14.06
C ASP A 80 -6.45 -5.38 12.97
N CYS A 81 -5.81 -5.49 11.79
CA CYS A 81 -6.29 -6.31 10.67
C CYS A 81 -5.27 -7.36 10.24
N LEU A 82 -4.06 -6.97 9.81
CA LEU A 82 -3.09 -7.92 9.25
C LEU A 82 -2.50 -8.85 10.32
N GLU A 83 -1.98 -8.28 11.40
CA GLU A 83 -1.43 -9.05 12.53
C GLU A 83 -2.52 -9.82 13.28
N ARG A 84 -3.72 -9.23 13.46
CA ARG A 84 -4.85 -9.93 14.06
C ARG A 84 -5.26 -11.18 13.27
N LYS A 85 -5.22 -11.12 11.93
CA LYS A 85 -5.50 -12.29 11.09
C LYS A 85 -4.36 -13.29 11.08
N HIS A 86 -3.12 -12.79 11.06
CA HIS A 86 -1.91 -13.57 10.96
C HIS A 86 -0.94 -13.14 12.07
N PRO A 87 -1.05 -13.75 13.26
CA PRO A 87 -0.16 -13.42 14.37
C PRO A 87 1.26 -13.89 14.04
N CYS A 88 2.09 -12.94 13.62
CA CYS A 88 3.50 -13.15 13.24
C CYS A 88 4.46 -12.49 14.23
N SER A 89 3.96 -11.78 15.25
CA SER A 89 4.78 -11.16 16.29
C SER A 89 5.65 -12.20 17.00
N GLY A 90 6.95 -11.91 17.08
CA GLY A 90 7.96 -12.84 17.62
C GLY A 90 8.55 -13.81 16.59
N ASP A 91 8.02 -13.87 15.36
CA ASP A 91 8.59 -14.59 14.22
C ASP A 91 9.65 -13.72 13.51
N HIS A 92 10.69 -14.32 12.91
CA HIS A 92 11.72 -13.59 12.13
C HIS A 92 11.16 -12.92 10.86
N ALA A 93 9.99 -13.38 10.41
CA ALA A 93 9.23 -12.86 9.29
C ALA A 93 8.09 -11.92 9.72
N SER A 94 8.04 -11.49 10.98
CA SER A 94 7.18 -10.38 11.40
C SER A 94 7.37 -9.17 10.48
N TYR A 95 6.24 -8.68 9.96
CA TYR A 95 6.20 -7.56 9.02
C TYR A 95 5.20 -6.50 9.47
N ALA A 96 3.99 -6.91 9.88
CA ALA A 96 2.90 -5.96 10.15
C ALA A 96 3.28 -4.95 11.23
N ILE A 97 3.80 -5.42 12.37
CA ILE A 97 4.21 -4.58 13.49
C ILE A 97 5.61 -4.02 13.30
N ASP A 98 6.58 -4.90 13.03
CA ASP A 98 8.00 -4.53 13.03
C ASP A 98 8.39 -3.60 11.87
N TYR A 99 7.61 -3.64 10.78
CA TYR A 99 7.85 -2.83 9.59
C TYR A 99 6.64 -1.97 9.21
N GLY A 100 5.50 -2.59 8.86
CA GLY A 100 4.34 -1.89 8.29
C GLY A 100 3.84 -0.72 9.15
N GLU A 101 3.45 -0.98 10.39
CA GLU A 101 2.97 0.03 11.34
C GLU A 101 4.06 1.04 11.67
N LYS A 102 5.26 0.55 12.00
CA LYS A 102 6.42 1.38 12.38
C LYS A 102 6.75 2.43 11.32
N PHE A 103 6.87 2.04 10.05
CA PHE A 103 7.18 2.96 8.96
C PHE A 103 6.00 3.86 8.59
N CYS A 104 4.76 3.36 8.72
CA CYS A 104 3.57 4.19 8.56
C CYS A 104 3.55 5.36 9.56
N LEU A 105 3.87 5.09 10.83
CA LEU A 105 3.90 6.10 11.89
C LEU A 105 5.01 7.15 11.68
N MET A 106 6.20 6.75 11.20
CA MET A 106 7.27 7.72 10.89
C MET A 106 6.84 8.80 9.90
N TYR A 107 5.99 8.45 8.93
CA TYR A 107 5.45 9.43 7.99
C TYR A 107 4.34 10.30 8.60
N ASN A 108 3.59 9.83 9.60
CA ASN A 108 2.68 10.68 10.36
C ASN A 108 3.46 11.78 11.11
N ASP A 109 4.52 11.40 11.83
CA ASP A 109 5.28 12.32 12.68
C ASP A 109 6.00 13.42 11.89
N ARG A 110 6.25 13.18 10.59
CA ARG A 110 6.97 14.09 9.71
C ARG A 110 6.11 14.65 8.58
N PHE A 111 4.79 14.38 8.59
CA PHE A 111 3.90 14.69 7.49
C PHE A 111 3.95 16.18 7.09
N GLU A 112 4.05 17.07 8.08
CA GLU A 112 4.11 18.52 7.88
C GLU A 112 5.43 19.02 7.25
N LEU A 113 6.47 18.19 7.20
CA LEU A 113 7.75 18.53 6.55
C LEU A 113 7.71 18.36 5.03
N PHE A 114 6.62 17.78 4.50
CA PHE A 114 6.44 17.49 3.08
C PHE A 114 5.60 18.57 2.41
N SER A 115 5.88 18.83 1.12
CA SER A 115 5.01 19.64 0.26
C SER A 115 3.60 19.03 0.15
N ALA A 116 2.63 19.83 -0.32
CA ALA A 116 1.26 19.33 -0.55
C ALA A 116 1.23 18.15 -1.53
N GLU A 117 2.06 18.20 -2.58
CA GLU A 117 2.21 17.12 -3.55
C GLU A 117 2.82 15.87 -2.92
N ALA A 118 3.80 16.03 -2.03
CA ALA A 118 4.42 14.90 -1.34
C ALA A 118 3.52 14.32 -0.25
N GLN A 119 2.69 15.12 0.43
CA GLN A 119 1.65 14.64 1.34
C GLN A 119 0.62 13.78 0.60
N GLN A 120 0.17 14.22 -0.59
CA GLN A 120 -0.69 13.41 -1.46
C GLN A 120 -0.02 12.10 -1.88
N TRP A 121 1.27 12.13 -2.22
CA TRP A 121 2.04 10.93 -2.50
C TRP A 121 2.12 9.98 -1.30
N ILE A 122 2.41 10.49 -0.09
CA ILE A 122 2.46 9.68 1.15
C ILE A 122 1.12 8.97 1.37
N ASP A 123 0.02 9.71 1.34
CA ASP A 123 -1.32 9.14 1.55
C ASP A 123 -1.67 8.11 0.47
N GLY A 124 -1.37 8.42 -0.79
CA GLY A 124 -1.56 7.49 -1.91
C GLY A 124 -0.76 6.19 -1.75
N VAL A 125 0.52 6.29 -1.39
CA VAL A 125 1.40 5.14 -1.16
C VAL A 125 0.88 4.29 -0.02
N ARG A 126 0.58 4.88 1.13
CA ARG A 126 0.10 4.12 2.29
C ARG A 126 -1.20 3.39 2.01
N LYS A 127 -2.13 4.06 1.32
CA LYS A 127 -3.37 3.42 0.88
C LYS A 127 -3.11 2.28 -0.09
N CYS A 128 -2.24 2.48 -1.08
CA CYS A 128 -1.86 1.44 -2.03
C CYS A 128 -1.26 0.22 -1.31
N LEU A 129 -0.36 0.43 -0.34
CA LEU A 129 0.27 -0.64 0.42
C LEU A 129 -0.77 -1.44 1.22
N GLN A 130 -1.67 -0.78 1.96
CA GLN A 130 -2.70 -1.48 2.72
C GLN A 130 -3.68 -2.24 1.80
N VAL A 131 -4.13 -1.61 0.71
CA VAL A 131 -5.00 -2.26 -0.30
C VAL A 131 -4.31 -3.45 -0.96
N ALA A 132 -3.00 -3.37 -1.20
CA ALA A 132 -2.23 -4.48 -1.75
C ALA A 132 -2.29 -5.72 -0.84
N LEU A 133 -2.40 -5.52 0.48
CA LEU A 133 -2.40 -6.56 1.51
C LEU A 133 -3.79 -7.08 1.88
N VAL A 134 -4.88 -6.41 1.46
CA VAL A 134 -6.26 -6.86 1.71
C VAL A 134 -6.53 -8.32 1.28
N PRO A 135 -6.03 -8.82 0.12
CA PRO A 135 -6.21 -10.23 -0.24
C PRO A 135 -5.63 -11.20 0.79
N LEU A 136 -4.59 -10.81 1.53
CA LEU A 136 -3.95 -11.67 2.51
C LEU A 136 -4.80 -11.86 3.76
N ILE A 137 -5.70 -10.92 4.09
CA ILE A 137 -6.55 -11.03 5.28
C ILE A 137 -7.88 -11.73 5.02
N ARG A 138 -8.12 -12.16 3.77
CA ARG A 138 -9.36 -12.83 3.39
C ARG A 138 -9.43 -14.25 3.95
N PRO A 139 -10.65 -14.82 4.11
CA PRO A 139 -10.82 -16.16 4.65
C PRO A 139 -10.07 -17.27 3.90
N TYR A 140 -9.91 -17.12 2.58
CA TYR A 140 -9.25 -18.12 1.72
C TYR A 140 -7.72 -18.08 1.74
N TYR A 141 -7.11 -17.01 2.27
CA TYR A 141 -5.66 -16.91 2.30
C TYR A 141 -5.09 -17.71 3.49
N SER A 142 -4.19 -18.64 3.19
CA SER A 142 -3.56 -19.52 4.17
C SER A 142 -2.02 -19.53 4.07
N GLY A 143 -1.42 -18.44 3.62
CA GLY A 143 0.04 -18.32 3.50
C GLY A 143 0.75 -18.08 4.84
N SER A 144 2.04 -18.39 4.89
CA SER A 144 2.89 -18.23 6.07
C SER A 144 3.27 -16.76 6.35
N CYS A 145 3.86 -16.48 7.52
CA CYS A 145 4.45 -15.17 7.83
C CYS A 145 5.51 -14.76 6.80
N GLU A 146 6.28 -15.72 6.27
CA GLU A 146 7.25 -15.47 5.18
C GLU A 146 6.55 -15.08 3.87
N ASP A 147 5.44 -15.74 3.53
CA ASP A 147 4.65 -15.39 2.35
C ASP A 147 4.04 -14.00 2.45
N ILE A 148 3.58 -13.62 3.65
CA ILE A 148 3.04 -12.29 3.94
C ILE A 148 4.14 -11.24 3.81
N LYS A 149 5.29 -11.44 4.47
CA LYS A 149 6.45 -10.53 4.38
C LYS A 149 6.91 -10.35 2.94
N ARG A 150 7.04 -11.44 2.18
CA ARG A 150 7.44 -11.41 0.76
C ARG A 150 6.46 -10.58 -0.08
N GLN A 151 5.15 -10.84 0.04
CA GLN A 151 4.13 -10.11 -0.72
C GLN A 151 4.05 -8.64 -0.32
N ALA A 152 4.26 -8.33 0.96
CA ALA A 152 4.29 -6.97 1.43
C ALA A 152 5.49 -6.18 0.88
N PHE A 153 6.69 -6.75 0.88
CA PHE A 153 7.83 -6.09 0.23
C PHE A 153 7.66 -5.99 -1.29
N ALA A 154 6.98 -6.94 -1.93
CA ALA A 154 6.71 -6.90 -3.37
C ALA A 154 5.77 -5.73 -3.78
N SER A 155 4.88 -5.28 -2.90
CA SER A 155 3.95 -4.18 -3.20
C SER A 155 4.57 -2.78 -3.17
N HIS A 156 5.72 -2.61 -2.51
CA HIS A 156 6.33 -1.28 -2.30
C HIS A 156 6.67 -0.56 -3.60
N ALA A 157 7.49 -1.17 -4.46
CA ALA A 157 7.94 -0.49 -5.67
C ALA A 157 6.78 -0.09 -6.60
N PRO A 158 5.79 -0.97 -6.88
CA PRO A 158 4.58 -0.57 -7.60
C PRO A 158 3.84 0.59 -6.96
N CYS A 159 3.61 0.55 -5.63
CA CYS A 159 2.89 1.61 -4.93
C CYS A 159 3.64 2.95 -4.90
N TYR A 160 4.97 2.94 -4.82
CA TYR A 160 5.79 4.16 -4.84
C TYR A 160 5.77 4.82 -6.22
N LEU A 161 5.82 4.00 -7.27
CA LEU A 161 5.83 4.47 -8.66
C LEU A 161 4.43 4.87 -9.14
N ARG A 162 3.39 4.16 -8.69
CA ARG A 162 1.99 4.32 -9.11
C ARG A 162 1.04 4.11 -7.92
N PRO A 163 0.97 5.07 -6.98
CA PRO A 163 0.12 4.96 -5.79
C PRO A 163 -1.39 4.95 -6.10
N GLY A 164 -1.79 5.54 -7.24
CA GLY A 164 -3.19 5.71 -7.60
C GLY A 164 -3.84 6.86 -6.84
N TYR A 165 -5.18 6.93 -6.83
CA TYR A 165 -5.96 7.93 -6.08
C TYR A 165 -5.65 9.40 -6.40
N GLY A 166 -5.18 9.68 -7.62
CA GLY A 166 -4.75 11.03 -8.02
C GLY A 166 -3.42 11.47 -7.40
N ALA A 167 -2.75 10.63 -6.61
CA ALA A 167 -1.45 10.94 -6.04
C ALA A 167 -0.35 10.87 -7.11
N PRO A 168 0.64 11.78 -7.08
CA PRO A 168 1.74 11.77 -8.02
C PRO A 168 2.62 10.53 -7.83
N SER A 169 3.46 10.21 -8.82
CA SER A 169 4.54 9.23 -8.65
C SER A 169 5.63 9.81 -7.75
N ILE A 170 6.39 8.95 -7.06
CA ILE A 170 7.60 9.42 -6.38
C ILE A 170 8.52 10.15 -7.36
N CYS A 171 8.63 9.73 -8.62
CA CYS A 171 9.48 10.41 -9.62
C CYS A 171 9.01 11.85 -9.94
N GLY A 172 7.77 12.23 -9.58
CA GLY A 172 7.22 13.57 -9.80
C GLY A 172 7.37 14.51 -8.60
N LEU A 173 7.89 14.04 -7.47
CA LEU A 173 8.08 14.86 -6.27
C LEU A 173 9.35 15.69 -6.34
N SER A 174 9.40 16.84 -5.66
CA SER A 174 10.60 17.68 -5.62
C SER A 174 11.81 16.97 -5.01
N CYS A 175 13.04 17.39 -5.35
CA CYS A 175 14.24 16.83 -4.72
C CYS A 175 14.27 17.05 -3.20
N SER A 176 13.64 18.12 -2.70
CA SER A 176 13.53 18.35 -1.26
C SER A 176 12.67 17.27 -0.60
N ASP A 177 11.51 16.96 -1.19
CA ASP A 177 10.60 15.93 -0.68
C ASP A 177 11.22 14.53 -0.76
N TRP A 178 11.95 14.22 -1.85
CA TRP A 178 12.75 13.00 -1.97
C TRP A 178 13.74 12.85 -0.82
N MET A 179 14.44 13.93 -0.50
CA MET A 179 15.44 13.94 0.55
C MET A 179 14.76 13.79 1.92
N THR A 180 13.66 14.50 2.18
CA THR A 180 12.85 14.35 3.39
C THR A 180 12.35 12.91 3.55
N ALA A 181 11.86 12.29 2.48
CA ALA A 181 11.42 10.88 2.48
C ALA A 181 12.58 9.93 2.82
N PHE A 182 13.75 10.12 2.20
CA PHE A 182 14.94 9.33 2.51
C PHE A 182 15.38 9.49 3.97
N TRP A 183 15.46 10.71 4.49
CA TRP A 183 15.85 10.97 5.89
C TRP A 183 14.80 10.51 6.90
N THR A 184 13.53 10.41 6.51
CA THR A 184 12.45 9.81 7.31
C THR A 184 12.74 8.36 7.61
N VAL A 185 13.17 7.61 6.60
CA VAL A 185 13.38 6.17 6.72
C VAL A 185 14.82 5.78 7.09
N LYS A 186 15.82 6.64 6.84
CA LYS A 186 17.26 6.35 7.01
C LYS A 186 17.61 5.74 8.37
N GLY A 187 17.07 6.27 9.47
CA GLY A 187 17.35 5.77 10.82
C GLY A 187 16.87 4.34 11.07
N SER A 188 15.90 3.88 10.28
CA SER A 188 15.24 2.58 10.41
C SER A 188 15.75 1.54 9.39
N LEU A 189 16.63 1.94 8.46
CA LEU A 189 17.23 1.05 7.47
C LEU A 189 18.30 0.11 8.05
N VAL A 190 18.71 0.31 9.30
CA VAL A 190 19.80 -0.45 9.94
C VAL A 190 19.37 -1.89 10.30
N THR A 191 18.06 -2.16 10.45
CA THR A 191 17.54 -3.46 10.90
C THR A 191 16.91 -4.33 9.80
N ASP A 192 16.44 -3.75 8.69
CA ASP A 192 15.64 -4.46 7.66
C ASP A 192 16.24 -4.36 6.25
N PHE A 193 17.54 -4.62 6.17
CA PHE A 193 18.42 -4.16 5.09
C PHE A 193 18.12 -4.74 3.69
N PHE A 194 17.65 -5.99 3.55
CA PHE A 194 17.59 -6.64 2.21
C PHE A 194 16.30 -6.36 1.40
N GLY A 195 15.12 -6.36 2.04
CA GLY A 195 13.84 -6.12 1.36
C GLY A 195 13.67 -4.65 0.96
N THR A 196 14.02 -3.75 1.87
CA THR A 196 13.96 -2.30 1.68
C THR A 196 14.92 -1.81 0.61
N LEU A 197 16.16 -2.33 0.58
CA LEU A 197 17.15 -1.98 -0.44
C LEU A 197 16.74 -2.44 -1.84
N THR A 198 16.17 -3.65 -1.95
CA THR A 198 15.63 -4.14 -3.24
C THR A 198 14.47 -3.29 -3.74
N GLY A 199 13.57 -2.87 -2.84
CA GLY A 199 12.47 -1.94 -3.15
C GLY A 199 12.99 -0.57 -3.61
N MET A 200 13.93 0.01 -2.86
CA MET A 200 14.57 1.29 -3.19
C MET A 200 15.32 1.23 -4.53
N VAL A 201 16.04 0.15 -4.83
CA VAL A 201 16.72 -0.02 -6.13
C VAL A 201 15.71 -0.11 -7.27
N LYS A 202 14.58 -0.80 -7.10
CA LYS A 202 13.52 -0.85 -8.12
C LYS A 202 12.90 0.51 -8.37
N VAL A 203 12.63 1.28 -7.31
CA VAL A 203 12.14 2.67 -7.42
C VAL A 203 13.17 3.57 -8.09
N ALA A 204 14.44 3.49 -7.67
CA ALA A 204 15.53 4.26 -8.26
C ALA A 204 15.74 3.93 -9.74
N ARG A 205 15.63 2.65 -10.15
CA ARG A 205 15.63 2.26 -11.56
C ARG A 205 14.42 2.79 -12.32
N GLY A 206 13.24 2.77 -11.70
CA GLY A 206 12.03 3.38 -12.25
C GLY A 206 12.14 4.90 -12.42
N CYS A 207 12.97 5.56 -11.62
CA CYS A 207 13.21 7.00 -11.66
C CYS A 207 14.67 7.36 -12.07
N ALA A 208 15.38 6.51 -12.83
CA ALA A 208 16.85 6.55 -12.94
C ALA A 208 17.44 7.92 -13.31
N GLY A 209 16.82 8.68 -14.21
CA GLY A 209 17.24 10.05 -14.54
C GLY A 209 17.05 11.03 -13.39
N TYR A 210 15.90 10.97 -12.71
CA TYR A 210 15.54 11.89 -11.64
C TYR A 210 16.32 11.65 -10.34
N ALA A 211 16.55 10.39 -9.98
CA ALA A 211 17.29 10.03 -8.77
C ALA A 211 18.77 10.48 -8.84
N LEU A 212 19.40 10.37 -10.02
CA LEU A 212 20.75 10.86 -10.26
C LEU A 212 20.81 12.39 -10.21
N GLU A 213 19.83 13.09 -10.79
CA GLU A 213 19.73 14.55 -10.74
C GLU A 213 19.56 15.08 -9.31
N CYS A 214 18.66 14.50 -8.52
CA CYS A 214 18.47 14.91 -7.13
C CYS A 214 19.68 14.58 -6.25
N GLY A 215 20.31 13.41 -6.44
CA GLY A 215 21.56 13.07 -5.76
C GLY A 215 22.68 14.06 -6.05
N TRP A 216 22.85 14.43 -7.33
CA TRP A 216 23.82 15.42 -7.77
C TRP A 216 23.53 16.83 -7.23
N ARG A 217 22.25 17.25 -7.23
CA ARG A 217 21.82 18.55 -6.70
C ARG A 217 22.01 18.65 -5.19
N SER A 218 21.73 17.56 -4.46
CA SER A 218 22.02 17.49 -3.02
C SER A 218 23.51 17.58 -2.74
N TYR A 219 24.34 16.82 -3.46
CA TYR A 219 25.80 16.87 -3.33
C TYR A 219 26.34 18.29 -3.57
N LYS A 220 25.90 18.94 -4.67
CA LYS A 220 26.27 20.33 -4.97
C LYS A 220 25.88 21.31 -3.87
N ASN A 221 24.67 21.17 -3.31
CA ASN A 221 24.23 22.04 -2.22
C ASN A 221 25.04 21.83 -0.94
N THR A 222 25.35 20.58 -0.58
CA THR A 222 26.18 20.27 0.59
C THR A 222 27.61 20.79 0.42
N VAL A 223 28.22 20.61 -0.76
CA VAL A 223 29.55 21.13 -1.08
C VAL A 223 29.55 22.65 -1.15
N SER A 224 28.52 23.27 -1.74
CA SER A 224 28.38 24.73 -1.79
C SER A 224 28.16 25.35 -0.40
N LEU A 225 27.44 24.68 0.50
CA LEU A 225 27.34 25.13 1.89
C LEU A 225 28.71 25.01 2.56
N ALA A 226 29.41 23.88 2.41
CA ALA A 226 30.73 23.68 3.01
C ALA A 226 31.76 24.72 2.52
N LEU A 227 31.74 25.07 1.22
CA LEU A 227 32.62 26.09 0.63
C LEU A 227 32.24 27.53 0.99
N ARG A 228 31.06 27.80 1.55
CA ARG A 228 30.69 29.13 2.09
C ARG A 228 31.19 29.35 3.52
N PHE A 229 31.73 28.31 4.16
CA PHE A 229 32.32 28.35 5.49
C PHE A 229 33.85 28.26 5.47
N PHE A 230 34.47 28.31 4.28
CA PHE A 230 35.90 28.52 4.03
C PHE A 230 36.09 29.78 3.20
#